data_AF-A0A937SZV4-F1
#
_entry.id   AF-A0A937SZV4-F1
#
_cell.length_a   1.000
_cell.length_b   1.000
_cell.length_c   1.000
_cell.angle_alpha   90.00
_cell.angle_beta   90.00
_cell.angle_gamma   90.00
#
_symmetry.space_group_name_H-M   'P 1'
#
loop_
_entity.id
_entity.type
_entity.pdbx_description
1 polymer ?
#
loop_
_entity_poly.entity_id
_entity_poly.type
_entity_poly.pdbx_seq_one_letter_code
_entity_poly.pdbx_strand_id
1 'polypeptide(L)'
;MRFLRPLVFMTLCLWAWKKPSFLWVCRSSRGLVSRGWEKTKKHLANEAVKKGYRQLPKVLERILKRCNAFQGAAVLLGLTLLGVIVISDPGDRLYAFILDRSCVQLLTLYVACLVALLLSGRAQRYRQDRVRFQALKQGNDRPPAALAEQLSAVHAASEQGVAAATACAKRLAQRQQEGLDKDYDAVHFLAGCLPALGLFGTMLGLSRALFTAFSAGSLEADSVQTFVTALSTAMDTTVLAMACAVPLFAAAWGLRRLENELADQNAAYIRDQFDLEELAAADRTPEVLQAELRKLTRRMAKEVRSTFDELLRSSADTFRESLQSAVQEVFAPQRERDATMVREVARHLTDSVTQSARTMGELVQQHNTRMAEDMIDELGQLKEALHNRTPEEVIIRYRDKQKGRSNGRAKTRELTHA
;
A
#
# COMPACT_ATOMS: atom_id res chain seq x y z
N MET A 1 29.65 2.49 -7.08
CA MET A 1 28.93 1.79 -8.17
C MET A 1 28.26 0.44 -7.79
N ARG A 2 28.44 -0.13 -6.59
CA ARG A 2 27.80 -1.42 -6.21
C ARG A 2 26.29 -1.33 -5.84
N PHE A 3 25.77 -0.13 -5.59
CA PHE A 3 24.36 0.12 -5.25
C PHE A 3 23.39 0.14 -6.45
N LEU A 4 23.87 0.24 -7.70
CA LEU A 4 22.99 0.26 -8.88
C LEU A 4 22.46 -1.12 -9.29
N ARG A 5 23.17 -2.21 -8.98
CA ARG A 5 22.76 -3.57 -9.41
C ARG A 5 21.40 -4.02 -8.86
N PRO A 6 21.05 -3.83 -7.57
CA PRO A 6 19.73 -4.18 -7.08
C PRO A 6 18.63 -3.28 -7.66
N LEU A 7 18.92 -2.00 -7.92
CA LEU A 7 17.98 -1.05 -8.52
C LEU A 7 17.70 -1.35 -10.00
N VAL A 8 18.72 -1.79 -10.75
CA VAL A 8 18.60 -2.30 -12.13
C VAL A 8 17.84 -3.62 -12.16
N PHE A 9 18.04 -4.50 -11.16
CA PHE A 9 17.28 -5.75 -11.05
C PHE A 9 15.81 -5.49 -10.74
N MET A 10 15.50 -4.56 -9.83
CA MET A 10 14.13 -4.18 -9.50
C MET A 10 13.41 -3.49 -10.66
N THR A 11 14.11 -2.62 -11.40
CA THR A 11 13.56 -1.99 -12.62
C THR A 11 13.41 -2.98 -13.78
N LEU A 12 14.29 -3.98 -13.92
CA LEU A 12 14.11 -5.10 -14.86
C LEU A 12 12.91 -5.97 -14.48
N CYS A 13 12.67 -6.22 -13.19
CA CYS A 13 11.47 -6.93 -12.73
C CYS A 13 10.19 -6.11 -12.97
N LEU A 14 10.21 -4.80 -12.75
CA LEU A 14 9.10 -3.88 -13.05
C LEU A 14 8.86 -3.72 -14.57
N TRP A 15 9.92 -3.74 -15.38
CA TRP A 15 9.84 -3.70 -16.85
C TRP A 15 9.31 -5.02 -17.43
N ALA A 16 9.76 -6.16 -16.88
CA ALA A 16 9.25 -7.49 -17.23
C ALA A 16 7.77 -7.67 -16.84
N TRP A 17 7.32 -6.98 -15.78
CA TRP A 17 5.91 -6.95 -15.35
C TRP A 17 4.96 -6.27 -16.35
N LYS A 18 5.46 -5.41 -17.25
CA LYS A 18 4.65 -4.60 -18.18
C LYS A 18 4.35 -5.30 -19.52
N LYS A 19 4.96 -6.46 -19.84
CA LYS A 19 4.75 -7.16 -21.13
C LYS A 19 3.73 -8.30 -21.04
N PRO A 20 2.73 -8.37 -21.95
CA PRO A 20 1.75 -9.46 -22.00
C PRO A 20 2.36 -10.84 -22.36
N SER A 21 3.57 -10.89 -22.94
CA SER A 21 4.30 -12.12 -23.26
C SER A 21 4.89 -12.85 -22.03
N PHE A 22 4.85 -12.25 -20.83
CA PHE A 22 5.26 -12.92 -19.58
C PHE A 22 4.30 -14.07 -19.18
N LEU A 23 3.08 -14.09 -19.73
CA LEU A 23 2.10 -15.18 -19.55
C LEU A 23 2.59 -16.53 -20.10
N TRP A 24 3.46 -16.53 -21.12
CA TRP A 24 4.02 -17.76 -21.69
C TRP A 24 5.23 -18.26 -20.89
N VAL A 25 6.09 -17.35 -20.41
CA VAL A 25 7.24 -17.67 -19.55
C VAL A 25 6.80 -18.14 -18.16
N CYS A 26 5.74 -17.58 -17.56
CA CYS A 26 5.18 -18.06 -16.29
C CYS A 26 4.51 -19.45 -16.37
N ARG A 27 4.17 -19.93 -17.58
CA ARG A 27 3.65 -21.29 -17.78
C ARG A 27 4.80 -22.30 -17.96
N SER A 28 5.91 -21.87 -18.57
CA SER A 28 7.14 -22.66 -18.75
C SER A 28 8.03 -22.71 -17.49
N SER A 29 8.09 -21.63 -16.70
CA SER A 29 8.89 -21.56 -15.48
C SER A 29 8.33 -22.35 -14.28
N ARG A 30 7.05 -22.79 -14.34
CA ARG A 30 6.49 -23.75 -13.36
C ARG A 30 7.31 -25.04 -13.28
N GLY A 31 7.87 -25.51 -14.42
CA GLY A 31 8.64 -26.76 -14.46
C GLY A 31 10.10 -26.63 -13.98
N LEU A 32 10.71 -25.46 -14.13
CA LEU A 32 12.09 -25.21 -13.66
C LEU A 32 12.12 -24.85 -12.17
N VAL A 33 11.16 -24.04 -11.72
CA VAL A 33 10.99 -23.72 -10.30
C VAL A 33 10.56 -24.96 -9.52
N SER A 34 9.70 -25.84 -10.07
CA SER A 34 9.30 -27.08 -9.36
C SER A 34 10.45 -28.04 -9.12
N ARG A 35 11.37 -28.22 -10.10
CA ARG A 35 12.50 -29.15 -9.96
C ARG A 35 13.56 -28.65 -8.98
N GLY A 36 13.89 -27.36 -9.02
CA GLY A 36 14.77 -26.74 -8.03
C GLY A 36 14.18 -26.84 -6.62
N TRP A 37 12.89 -26.53 -6.52
CA TRP A 37 12.11 -26.59 -5.29
C TRP A 37 12.01 -27.99 -4.68
N GLU A 38 11.82 -29.05 -5.49
CA GLU A 38 11.79 -30.42 -4.98
C GLU A 38 13.11 -30.87 -4.36
N LYS A 39 14.24 -30.38 -4.87
CA LYS A 39 15.55 -30.61 -4.25
C LYS A 39 15.69 -29.88 -2.92
N THR A 40 15.37 -28.59 -2.86
CA THR A 40 15.47 -27.80 -1.61
C THR A 40 14.50 -28.32 -0.54
N LYS A 41 13.28 -28.70 -0.94
CA LYS A 41 12.26 -29.32 -0.07
C LYS A 41 12.77 -30.62 0.55
N LYS A 42 13.40 -31.52 -0.23
CA LYS A 42 14.00 -32.76 0.28
C LYS A 42 15.15 -32.48 1.24
N HIS A 43 15.99 -31.49 0.96
CA HIS A 43 17.13 -31.17 1.80
C HIS A 43 16.72 -30.58 3.16
N LEU A 44 15.80 -29.60 3.18
CA LEU A 44 15.26 -29.01 4.40
C LEU A 44 14.45 -30.02 5.22
N ALA A 45 13.71 -30.92 4.56
CA ALA A 45 12.99 -31.99 5.25
C ALA A 45 13.94 -32.97 5.96
N ASN A 46 15.05 -33.36 5.32
CA ASN A 46 16.05 -34.24 5.93
C ASN A 46 16.78 -33.59 7.12
N GLU A 47 17.13 -32.30 7.02
CA GLU A 47 17.72 -31.52 8.11
C GLU A 47 16.76 -31.36 9.30
N ALA A 48 15.50 -31.02 9.04
CA ALA A 48 14.49 -30.85 10.08
C ALA A 48 14.21 -32.17 10.84
N VAL A 49 14.22 -33.31 10.13
CA VAL A 49 14.08 -34.63 10.74
C VAL A 49 15.29 -34.98 11.60
N LYS A 50 16.51 -34.68 11.14
CA LYS A 50 17.75 -34.86 11.95
C LYS A 50 17.72 -34.06 13.26
N LYS A 51 17.13 -32.86 13.24
CA LYS A 51 17.01 -31.99 14.43
C LYS A 51 15.73 -32.25 15.27
N GLY A 52 15.00 -33.34 15.03
CA GLY A 52 13.85 -33.75 15.85
C GLY A 52 12.50 -33.11 15.51
N TYR A 53 12.44 -32.23 14.50
CA TYR A 53 11.23 -31.50 14.12
C TYR A 53 10.32 -32.31 13.18
N ARG A 54 9.74 -33.43 13.66
CA ARG A 54 8.92 -34.34 12.82
C ARG A 54 7.65 -33.70 12.23
N GLN A 55 7.10 -32.64 12.83
CA GLN A 55 5.84 -32.00 12.41
C GLN A 55 6.03 -30.85 11.41
N LEU A 56 7.21 -30.22 11.38
CA LEU A 56 7.50 -29.01 10.59
C LEU A 56 7.24 -29.17 9.09
N PRO A 57 7.62 -30.29 8.43
CA PRO A 57 7.44 -30.44 6.98
C PRO A 57 5.97 -30.46 6.56
N LYS A 58 5.10 -31.10 7.36
CA LYS A 58 3.65 -31.22 7.08
C LYS A 58 2.90 -29.90 7.30
N VAL A 59 3.39 -29.06 8.20
CA VAL A 59 2.84 -27.72 8.44
C VAL A 59 3.28 -26.78 7.31
N LEU A 60 4.56 -26.79 6.94
CA LEU A 60 5.10 -26.00 5.83
C LEU A 60 4.38 -26.32 4.52
N GLU A 61 4.16 -27.60 4.24
CA GLU A 61 3.46 -28.04 3.04
C GLU A 61 2.00 -27.56 2.98
N ARG A 62 1.27 -27.57 4.09
CA ARG A 62 -0.11 -27.05 4.15
C ARG A 62 -0.17 -25.53 3.91
N ILE A 63 0.80 -24.79 4.44
CA ILE A 63 0.91 -23.34 4.23
C ILE A 63 1.26 -23.05 2.77
N LEU A 64 2.27 -23.75 2.22
CA LEU A 64 2.73 -23.58 0.84
C LEU A 64 1.72 -24.01 -0.22
N LYS A 65 0.86 -25.00 0.04
CA LYS A 65 -0.18 -25.42 -0.92
C LYS A 65 -1.30 -24.39 -1.07
N ARG A 66 -1.52 -23.55 -0.05
CA ARG A 66 -2.51 -22.46 -0.08
C ARG A 66 -1.92 -21.14 -0.53
N CYS A 67 -0.62 -20.97 -0.38
CA CYS A 67 0.10 -19.80 -0.87
C CYS A 67 0.39 -19.91 -2.37
N ASN A 68 0.11 -18.84 -3.12
CA ASN A 68 0.61 -18.74 -4.48
C ASN A 68 2.15 -18.74 -4.50
N ALA A 69 2.75 -19.11 -5.63
CA ALA A 69 4.21 -19.19 -5.80
C ALA A 69 4.96 -17.93 -5.30
N PHE A 70 4.33 -16.76 -5.38
CA PHE A 70 4.89 -15.49 -4.89
C PHE A 70 4.84 -15.34 -3.36
N GLN A 71 3.70 -15.66 -2.73
CA GLN A 71 3.59 -15.71 -1.26
C GLN A 71 4.48 -16.82 -0.69
N GLY A 72 4.56 -17.95 -1.39
CA GLY A 72 5.51 -19.02 -1.11
C GLY A 72 6.96 -18.53 -1.19
N ALA A 73 7.31 -17.73 -2.20
CA ALA A 73 8.65 -17.16 -2.35
C ALA A 73 9.00 -16.13 -1.27
N ALA A 74 8.07 -15.28 -0.84
CA ALA A 74 8.30 -14.31 0.23
C ALA A 74 8.30 -14.95 1.63
N VAL A 75 7.45 -15.95 1.89
CA VAL A 75 7.56 -16.82 3.06
C VAL A 75 8.88 -17.58 3.03
N LEU A 76 9.30 -18.06 1.86
CA LEU A 76 10.61 -18.68 1.72
C LEU A 76 11.71 -17.70 2.01
N LEU A 77 11.63 -16.47 1.49
CA LEU A 77 12.65 -15.45 1.69
C LEU A 77 12.81 -15.15 3.18
N GLY A 78 11.69 -14.98 3.89
CA GLY A 78 11.66 -14.83 5.34
C GLY A 78 12.23 -16.04 6.07
N LEU A 79 11.84 -17.27 5.69
CA LEU A 79 12.37 -18.50 6.27
C LEU A 79 13.84 -18.75 5.92
N THR A 80 14.31 -18.32 4.76
CA THR A 80 15.71 -18.42 4.35
C THR A 80 16.54 -17.37 5.07
N LEU A 81 16.02 -16.16 5.29
CA LEU A 81 16.69 -15.17 6.13
C LEU A 81 16.78 -15.67 7.57
N LEU A 82 15.68 -16.20 8.11
CA LEU A 82 15.65 -16.80 9.44
C LEU A 82 16.58 -18.03 9.54
N GLY A 83 16.58 -18.89 8.52
CA GLY A 83 17.42 -20.07 8.44
C GLY A 83 18.90 -19.73 8.29
N VAL A 84 19.25 -18.71 7.50
CA VAL A 84 20.61 -18.19 7.39
C VAL A 84 21.07 -17.65 8.74
N ILE A 85 20.23 -16.92 9.47
CA ILE A 85 20.56 -16.45 10.84
C ILE A 85 20.82 -17.62 11.80
N VAL A 86 20.03 -18.69 11.72
CA VAL A 86 20.15 -19.85 12.63
C VAL A 86 21.30 -20.78 12.26
N ILE A 87 21.70 -20.83 10.98
CA ILE A 87 22.70 -21.78 10.47
C ILE A 87 24.09 -21.15 10.35
N SER A 88 24.19 -19.84 10.16
CA SER A 88 25.50 -19.18 10.02
C SER A 88 26.30 -19.28 11.32
N ASP A 89 27.51 -19.82 11.20
CA ASP A 89 28.46 -19.88 12.31
C ASP A 89 28.89 -18.47 12.74
N PRO A 90 29.17 -18.23 14.04
CA PRO A 90 29.55 -16.91 14.56
C PRO A 90 30.78 -16.29 13.88
N GLY A 91 31.62 -17.09 13.22
CA GLY A 91 32.82 -16.64 12.52
C GLY A 91 32.61 -16.32 11.03
N ASP A 92 31.43 -16.58 10.47
CA ASP A 92 31.21 -16.46 9.04
C ASP A 92 30.92 -15.00 8.64
N ARG A 93 31.44 -14.55 7.49
CA ARG A 93 31.30 -13.14 7.03
C ARG A 93 29.85 -12.73 6.84
N LEU A 94 28.97 -13.70 6.59
CA LEU A 94 27.53 -13.52 6.46
C LEU A 94 26.86 -13.29 7.82
N TYR A 95 27.34 -13.98 8.86
CA TYR A 95 26.93 -13.74 10.25
C TYR A 95 27.32 -12.33 10.68
N ALA A 96 28.59 -11.95 10.46
CA ALA A 96 29.05 -10.58 10.69
C ALA A 96 28.24 -9.58 9.84
N PHE A 97 27.97 -9.87 8.57
CA PHE A 97 27.18 -8.94 7.76
C PHE A 97 25.74 -8.76 8.26
N ILE A 98 25.09 -9.80 8.78
CA ILE A 98 23.68 -9.76 9.21
C ILE A 98 23.53 -9.28 10.66
N LEU A 99 24.39 -9.72 11.57
CA LEU A 99 24.30 -9.38 12.99
C LEU A 99 25.10 -8.14 13.37
N ASP A 100 26.22 -7.86 12.67
CA ASP A 100 27.10 -6.73 12.98
C ASP A 100 26.58 -5.42 12.33
N ARG A 101 25.81 -5.48 11.23
CA ARG A 101 25.22 -4.29 10.58
C ARG A 101 23.94 -3.72 11.23
N SER A 102 23.56 -4.24 12.40
CA SER A 102 22.41 -3.88 13.24
C SER A 102 21.13 -4.70 13.01
N CYS A 103 20.60 -5.22 14.13
CA CYS A 103 19.30 -5.88 14.23
C CYS A 103 18.15 -5.06 13.60
N VAL A 104 18.28 -3.73 13.61
CA VAL A 104 17.27 -2.82 13.04
C VAL A 104 17.18 -2.94 11.51
N GLN A 105 18.30 -3.12 10.80
CA GLN A 105 18.28 -3.35 9.35
C GLN A 105 17.52 -4.64 9.02
N LEU A 106 17.74 -5.71 9.79
CA LEU A 106 17.03 -6.97 9.62
C LEU A 106 15.52 -6.81 9.88
N LEU A 107 15.15 -6.13 10.97
CA LEU A 107 13.76 -5.85 11.31
C LEU A 107 13.07 -5.02 10.20
N THR A 108 13.78 -4.02 9.67
CA THR A 108 13.30 -3.17 8.57
C THR A 108 13.04 -3.99 7.31
N LEU A 109 13.99 -4.85 6.93
CA LEU A 109 13.83 -5.76 5.78
C LEU A 109 12.68 -6.75 5.99
N TYR A 110 12.53 -7.27 7.21
CA TYR A 110 11.43 -8.17 7.56
C TYR A 110 10.07 -7.49 7.39
N VAL A 111 9.89 -6.28 7.95
CA VAL A 111 8.65 -5.50 7.79
C VAL A 111 8.39 -5.17 6.33
N ALA A 112 9.42 -4.75 5.58
CA ALA A 112 9.30 -4.47 4.15
C ALA A 112 8.85 -5.71 3.36
N CYS A 113 9.40 -6.89 3.66
CA CYS A 113 8.99 -8.15 3.05
C CYS A 113 7.55 -8.53 3.41
N LEU A 114 7.13 -8.30 4.64
CA LEU A 114 5.76 -8.54 5.09
C LEU A 114 4.77 -7.66 4.31
N VAL A 115 5.05 -6.37 4.18
CA VAL A 115 4.25 -5.43 3.38
C VAL A 115 4.19 -5.87 1.92
N ALA A 116 5.33 -6.25 1.33
CA ALA A 116 5.39 -6.75 -0.04
C ALA A 116 4.53 -8.01 -0.23
N LEU A 117 4.53 -8.92 0.74
CA LEU A 117 3.72 -10.14 0.71
C LEU A 117 2.22 -9.82 0.79
N LEU A 118 1.81 -8.90 1.66
CA LEU A 118 0.41 -8.44 1.76
C LEU A 118 -0.04 -7.81 0.44
N LEU A 119 0.75 -6.89 -0.12
CA LEU A 119 0.47 -6.25 -1.40
C LEU A 119 0.39 -7.26 -2.55
N SER A 120 1.25 -8.27 -2.57
CA SER A 120 1.21 -9.31 -3.59
C SER A 120 -0.05 -10.18 -3.53
N GLY A 121 -0.52 -10.48 -2.32
CA GLY A 121 -1.77 -11.21 -2.10
C GLY A 121 -2.96 -10.42 -2.62
N ARG A 122 -2.99 -9.11 -2.36
CA ARG A 122 -4.01 -8.20 -2.90
C ARG A 122 -3.94 -8.09 -4.42
N ALA A 123 -2.75 -7.87 -4.98
CA ALA A 123 -2.56 -7.77 -6.43
C ALA A 123 -3.04 -9.03 -7.16
N GLN A 124 -2.90 -10.20 -6.54
CA GLN A 124 -3.45 -11.43 -7.06
C GLN A 124 -4.98 -11.46 -7.01
N ARG A 125 -5.60 -11.08 -5.88
CA ARG A 125 -7.07 -11.02 -5.76
C ARG A 125 -7.64 -10.08 -6.81
N TYR A 126 -7.07 -8.88 -6.94
CA TYR A 126 -7.41 -7.93 -7.99
C TYR A 126 -7.37 -8.56 -9.39
N ARG A 127 -6.30 -9.30 -9.74
CA ARG A 127 -6.21 -9.98 -11.04
C ARG A 127 -7.31 -11.02 -11.23
N GLN A 128 -7.60 -11.81 -10.20
CA GLN A 128 -8.67 -12.82 -10.26
C GLN A 128 -10.04 -12.17 -10.46
N ASP A 129 -10.33 -11.10 -9.72
CA ASP A 129 -11.59 -10.37 -9.81
C ASP A 129 -11.73 -9.66 -11.16
N ARG A 130 -10.65 -9.09 -11.69
CA ARG A 130 -10.63 -8.48 -13.02
C ARG A 130 -10.93 -9.49 -14.13
N VAL A 131 -10.34 -10.68 -14.09
CA VAL A 131 -10.62 -11.74 -15.08
C VAL A 131 -12.07 -12.19 -15.00
N ARG A 132 -12.60 -12.38 -13.79
CA ARG A 132 -14.01 -12.73 -13.57
C ARG A 132 -14.96 -11.66 -14.07
N PHE A 133 -14.66 -10.39 -13.80
CA PHE A 133 -15.45 -9.26 -14.28
C PHE A 133 -15.43 -9.18 -15.82
N GLN A 134 -14.30 -9.45 -16.45
CA GLN A 134 -14.22 -9.51 -17.92
C GLN A 134 -15.04 -10.67 -18.50
N ALA A 135 -15.00 -11.86 -17.89
CA ALA A 135 -15.80 -13.01 -18.32
C ALA A 135 -17.31 -12.74 -18.18
N LEU A 136 -17.70 -12.05 -17.11
CA LEU A 136 -19.07 -11.57 -16.91
C LEU A 136 -19.53 -10.62 -18.01
N LYS A 137 -18.69 -9.63 -18.35
CA LYS A 137 -19.00 -8.66 -19.40
C LYS A 137 -19.22 -9.33 -20.76
N GLN A 138 -18.62 -10.50 -20.98
CA GLN A 138 -18.79 -11.30 -22.20
C GLN A 138 -20.03 -12.22 -22.15
N GLY A 139 -20.78 -12.23 -21.05
CA GLY A 139 -21.96 -13.09 -20.88
C GLY A 139 -21.66 -14.58 -20.74
N ASN A 140 -20.37 -14.94 -20.54
CA ASN A 140 -19.92 -16.33 -20.58
C ASN A 140 -19.96 -17.03 -19.22
N ASP A 141 -19.97 -16.27 -18.13
CA ASP A 141 -19.83 -16.81 -16.78
C ASP A 141 -20.90 -16.30 -15.82
N ARG A 142 -21.18 -17.11 -14.80
CA ARG A 142 -22.00 -16.70 -13.65
C ARG A 142 -21.27 -15.61 -12.85
N PRO A 143 -22.00 -14.62 -12.31
CA PRO A 143 -21.39 -13.60 -11.46
C PRO A 143 -20.66 -14.25 -10.27
N PRO A 144 -19.49 -13.73 -9.87
CA PRO A 144 -18.84 -14.18 -8.66
C PRO A 144 -19.82 -14.02 -7.50
N ALA A 145 -19.78 -14.94 -6.53
CA ALA A 145 -20.78 -15.02 -5.46
C ALA A 145 -21.05 -13.67 -4.78
N ALA A 146 -20.01 -12.86 -4.54
CA ALA A 146 -20.14 -11.52 -3.99
C ALA A 146 -20.94 -10.55 -4.88
N LEU A 147 -20.71 -10.55 -6.19
CA LEU A 147 -21.49 -9.72 -7.12
C LEU A 147 -22.91 -10.27 -7.29
N ALA A 148 -23.08 -11.60 -7.29
CA ALA A 148 -24.38 -12.24 -7.37
C ALA A 148 -25.27 -11.86 -6.18
N GLU A 149 -24.69 -11.85 -4.97
CA GLU A 149 -25.35 -11.40 -3.73
C GLU A 149 -25.71 -9.91 -3.79
N GLN A 150 -24.84 -9.08 -4.36
CA GLN A 150 -25.14 -7.65 -4.54
C GLN A 150 -26.26 -7.42 -5.54
N LEU A 151 -26.24 -8.13 -6.67
CA LEU A 151 -27.29 -8.05 -7.69
C LEU A 151 -28.63 -8.52 -7.15
N SER A 152 -28.67 -9.61 -6.36
CA SER A 152 -29.91 -10.07 -5.72
C SER A 152 -30.42 -9.09 -4.67
N ALA A 153 -29.53 -8.48 -3.88
CA ALA A 153 -29.91 -7.44 -2.91
C ALA A 153 -30.46 -6.17 -3.58
N VAL A 154 -29.89 -5.75 -4.71
CA VAL A 154 -30.41 -4.63 -5.50
C VAL A 154 -31.73 -5.00 -6.17
N HIS A 155 -31.87 -6.23 -6.65
CA HIS A 155 -33.12 -6.72 -7.23
C HIS A 155 -34.26 -6.75 -6.21
N ALA A 156 -34.02 -7.29 -5.01
CA ALA A 156 -34.99 -7.28 -3.92
C ALA A 156 -35.38 -5.84 -3.51
N ALA A 157 -34.41 -4.92 -3.49
CA ALA A 157 -34.70 -3.50 -3.24
C ALA A 157 -35.46 -2.84 -4.40
N SER A 158 -35.30 -3.31 -5.64
CA SER A 158 -36.01 -2.79 -6.81
C SER A 158 -37.50 -3.09 -6.81
N GLU A 159 -37.92 -4.19 -6.15
CA GLU A 159 -39.34 -4.48 -5.92
C GLU A 159 -40.02 -3.43 -5.04
N GLN A 160 -39.25 -2.71 -4.21
CA GLN A 160 -39.73 -1.62 -3.35
C GLN A 160 -39.67 -0.25 -4.04
N GLY A 161 -39.17 -0.19 -5.27
CA GLY A 161 -39.03 1.02 -6.08
C GLY A 161 -37.59 1.45 -6.36
N VAL A 162 -37.45 2.36 -7.33
CA VAL A 162 -36.14 2.83 -7.86
C VAL A 162 -35.31 3.53 -6.79
N ALA A 163 -35.94 4.35 -5.96
CA ALA A 163 -35.27 5.04 -4.86
C ALA A 163 -34.64 4.05 -3.86
N ALA A 164 -35.33 2.94 -3.57
CA ALA A 164 -34.80 1.88 -2.71
C ALA A 164 -33.64 1.12 -3.39
N ALA A 165 -33.77 0.77 -4.66
CA ALA A 165 -32.69 0.12 -5.43
C ALA A 165 -31.43 1.00 -5.53
N THR A 166 -31.57 2.29 -5.83
CA THR A 166 -30.44 3.23 -5.90
C THR A 166 -29.77 3.43 -4.54
N ALA A 167 -30.55 3.55 -3.47
CA ALA A 167 -30.03 3.63 -2.11
C ALA A 167 -29.29 2.34 -1.70
N CYS A 168 -29.82 1.17 -2.07
CA CYS A 168 -29.19 -0.13 -1.85
C CYS A 168 -27.85 -0.23 -2.61
N ALA A 169 -27.85 0.08 -3.91
CA ALA A 169 -26.64 0.07 -4.73
C ALA A 169 -25.56 1.02 -4.19
N LYS A 170 -25.93 2.24 -3.76
CA LYS A 170 -25.01 3.20 -3.13
C LYS A 170 -24.43 2.67 -1.82
N ARG A 171 -25.26 2.06 -0.96
CA ARG A 171 -24.81 1.44 0.30
C ARG A 171 -23.86 0.27 0.05
N LEU A 172 -24.11 -0.56 -0.96
CA LEU A 172 -23.24 -1.68 -1.31
C LEU A 172 -21.90 -1.20 -1.87
N ALA A 173 -21.90 -0.19 -2.73
CA ALA A 173 -20.67 0.44 -3.23
C ALA A 173 -19.86 1.05 -2.07
N GLN A 174 -20.52 1.76 -1.15
CA GLN A 174 -19.87 2.31 0.03
C GLN A 174 -19.28 1.22 0.94
N ARG A 175 -20.02 0.13 1.20
CA ARG A 175 -19.51 -1.01 1.97
C ARG A 175 -18.31 -1.68 1.32
N GLN A 176 -18.28 -1.78 -0.01
CA GLN A 176 -17.12 -2.29 -0.74
C GLN A 176 -15.91 -1.37 -0.54
N GLN A 177 -16.11 -0.06 -0.67
CA GLN A 177 -15.04 0.91 -0.48
C GLN A 177 -14.50 0.91 0.95
N GLU A 178 -15.37 0.89 1.95
CA GLU A 178 -14.98 0.75 3.37
C GLU A 178 -14.23 -0.57 3.63
N GLY A 179 -14.62 -1.66 2.96
CA GLY A 179 -13.91 -2.93 3.03
C GLY A 179 -12.50 -2.85 2.42
N LEU A 180 -12.36 -2.18 1.28
CA LEU A 180 -11.05 -1.94 0.67
C LEU A 180 -10.17 -1.08 1.60
N ASP A 181 -10.69 0.01 2.13
CA ASP A 181 -9.93 0.91 3.01
C ASP A 181 -9.45 0.19 4.28
N LYS A 182 -10.32 -0.57 4.95
CA LYS A 182 -9.96 -1.38 6.13
C LYS A 182 -8.82 -2.36 5.86
N ASP A 183 -8.82 -2.99 4.69
CA ASP A 183 -7.76 -3.92 4.35
C ASP A 183 -6.40 -3.22 4.08
N TYR A 184 -6.43 -1.95 3.67
CA TYR A 184 -5.23 -1.14 3.45
C TYR A 184 -4.68 -0.54 4.74
N ASP A 185 -5.46 -0.44 5.81
CA ASP A 185 -5.00 0.11 7.09
C ASP A 185 -3.74 -0.60 7.62
N ALA A 186 -3.74 -1.94 7.61
CA ALA A 186 -2.57 -2.72 8.05
C ALA A 186 -1.34 -2.50 7.15
N VAL A 187 -1.55 -2.39 5.83
CA VAL A 187 -0.47 -2.14 4.86
C VAL A 187 0.10 -0.74 5.06
N HIS A 188 -0.75 0.27 5.21
CA HIS A 188 -0.35 1.65 5.45
C HIS A 188 0.35 1.81 6.80
N PHE A 189 -0.14 1.18 7.85
CA PHE A 189 0.50 1.17 9.16
C PHE A 189 1.91 0.58 9.08
N LEU A 190 2.06 -0.65 8.55
CA LEU A 190 3.36 -1.32 8.44
C LEU A 190 4.34 -0.57 7.52
N ALA A 191 3.87 -0.06 6.39
CA ALA A 191 4.70 0.76 5.49
C ALA A 191 5.08 2.09 6.14
N GLY A 192 4.19 2.70 6.93
CA GLY A 192 4.42 3.90 7.72
C GLY A 192 5.44 3.71 8.84
N CYS A 193 5.55 2.49 9.40
CA CYS A 193 6.57 2.17 10.39
C CYS A 193 8.00 2.09 9.79
N LEU A 194 8.17 1.87 8.48
CA LEU A 194 9.50 1.68 7.89
C LEU A 194 10.43 2.90 8.09
N PRO A 195 10.02 4.15 7.78
CA PRO A 195 10.84 5.32 8.09
C PRO A 195 11.17 5.48 9.57
N ALA A 196 10.20 5.19 10.46
CA ALA A 196 10.40 5.24 11.91
C ALA A 196 11.44 4.20 12.39
N LEU A 197 11.42 2.99 11.81
CA LEU A 197 12.43 1.97 12.06
C LEU A 197 13.83 2.41 11.57
N GLY A 198 13.91 3.06 10.41
CA GLY A 198 15.16 3.65 9.92
C GLY A 198 15.73 4.68 10.90
N LEU A 199 14.90 5.61 11.35
CA LEU A 199 15.26 6.60 12.37
C LEU A 199 15.68 5.93 13.70
N PHE A 200 14.95 4.93 14.16
CA PHE A 200 15.33 4.18 15.36
C PHE A 200 16.70 3.51 15.20
N GLY A 201 17.01 3.01 14.00
CA GLY A 201 18.31 2.48 13.64
C GLY A 201 19.43 3.50 13.77
N THR A 202 19.19 4.75 13.37
CA THR A 202 20.20 5.81 13.54
C THR A 202 20.42 6.17 15.00
N MET A 203 19.35 6.28 15.78
CA MET A 203 19.43 6.59 17.20
C MET A 203 20.22 5.52 17.97
N LEU A 204 19.98 4.24 17.67
CA LEU A 204 20.76 3.14 18.26
C LEU A 204 22.21 3.10 17.79
N GLY A 205 22.47 3.43 16.51
CA GLY A 205 23.85 3.52 16.01
C GLY A 205 24.63 4.69 16.64
N LEU A 206 24.00 5.85 16.78
CA LEU A 206 24.61 7.03 17.38
C LEU A 206 24.86 6.86 18.88
N SER A 207 23.90 6.32 19.63
CA SER A 207 24.06 6.05 21.07
C SER A 207 25.21 5.08 21.34
N ARG A 208 25.35 4.02 20.53
CA ARG A 208 26.50 3.11 20.58
C ARG A 208 27.81 3.81 20.27
N ALA A 209 27.85 4.63 19.21
CA ALA A 209 29.03 5.38 18.82
C ALA A 209 29.52 6.30 19.95
N LEU A 210 28.59 7.06 20.55
CA LEU A 210 28.88 7.95 21.67
C LEU A 210 29.35 7.17 22.90
N PHE A 211 28.66 6.09 23.25
CA PHE A 211 29.04 5.25 24.38
C PHE A 211 30.47 4.72 24.24
N THR A 212 30.83 4.19 23.06
CA THR A 212 32.19 3.71 22.79
C THR A 212 33.23 4.83 22.86
N ALA A 213 32.91 6.00 22.30
CA ALA A 213 33.82 7.15 22.32
C ALA A 213 34.07 7.68 23.75
N PHE A 214 33.04 7.75 24.59
CA PHE A 214 33.17 8.21 25.98
C PHE A 214 33.83 7.18 26.90
N SER A 215 33.56 5.88 26.68
CA SER A 215 34.16 4.81 27.49
C SER A 215 35.67 4.67 27.29
N ALA A 216 36.21 5.10 26.14
CA ALA A 216 37.63 5.00 25.82
C ALA A 216 38.51 6.01 26.57
N GLY A 217 37.94 7.03 27.21
CA GLY A 217 38.66 7.96 28.10
C GLY A 217 39.67 8.91 27.43
N SER A 218 40.04 8.71 26.16
CA SER A 218 40.88 9.61 25.38
C SER A 218 40.27 9.89 24.00
N LEU A 219 40.22 11.17 23.62
CA LEU A 219 39.86 11.64 22.27
C LEU A 219 41.04 11.44 21.31
N GLU A 220 41.58 10.23 21.24
CA GLU A 220 42.62 9.88 20.26
C GLU A 220 41.99 9.73 18.86
N ALA A 221 42.82 9.84 17.81
CA ALA A 221 42.37 9.77 16.42
C ALA A 221 41.55 8.51 16.10
N ASP A 222 41.81 7.40 16.79
CA ASP A 222 41.09 6.13 16.64
C ASP A 222 39.63 6.20 17.12
N SER A 223 39.34 7.04 18.12
CA SER A 223 37.97 7.27 18.61
C SER A 223 37.11 7.97 17.56
N VAL A 224 37.68 8.93 16.83
CA VAL A 224 37.01 9.66 15.75
C VAL A 224 36.70 8.72 14.59
N GLN A 225 37.64 7.86 14.20
CA GLN A 225 37.43 6.90 13.11
C GLN A 225 36.34 5.86 13.46
N THR A 226 36.30 5.41 14.71
CA THR A 226 35.27 4.49 15.20
C THR A 226 33.90 5.16 15.20
N PHE A 227 33.82 6.42 15.67
CA PHE A 227 32.60 7.21 15.67
C PHE A 227 32.04 7.44 14.25
N VAL A 228 32.89 7.84 13.30
CA VAL A 228 32.49 8.05 11.89
C VAL A 228 31.97 6.76 11.26
N THR A 229 32.59 5.61 11.59
CA THR A 229 32.16 4.31 11.07
C THR A 229 30.79 3.91 11.60
N ALA A 230 30.53 4.12 12.89
CA ALA A 230 29.23 3.86 13.50
C ALA A 230 28.14 4.82 12.96
N LEU A 231 28.49 6.09 12.76
CA LEU A 231 27.60 7.09 12.15
C LEU A 231 27.24 6.74 10.70
N SER A 232 28.21 6.28 9.90
CA SER A 232 27.96 5.80 8.54
C SER A 232 27.01 4.61 8.54
N THR A 233 27.19 3.67 9.47
CA THR A 233 26.32 2.48 9.59
C THR A 233 24.89 2.88 9.96
N ALA A 234 24.74 3.85 10.87
CA ALA A 234 23.46 4.46 11.20
C ALA A 234 22.78 5.06 9.95
N MET A 235 23.47 5.91 9.20
CA MET A 235 22.91 6.53 7.98
C MET A 235 22.49 5.49 6.94
N ASP A 236 23.24 4.40 6.78
CA ASP A 236 22.89 3.29 5.90
C ASP A 236 21.54 2.65 6.28
N THR A 237 21.20 2.57 7.58
CA THR A 237 19.90 2.05 8.03
C THR A 237 18.73 2.90 7.54
N THR A 238 18.85 4.22 7.58
CA THR A 238 17.82 5.15 7.10
C THR A 238 17.67 5.08 5.60
N VAL A 239 18.80 5.07 4.88
CA VAL A 239 18.78 4.95 3.42
C VAL A 239 18.10 3.65 3.01
N LEU A 240 18.40 2.54 3.71
CA LEU A 240 17.73 1.25 3.47
C LEU A 240 16.22 1.33 3.75
N ALA A 241 15.82 1.89 4.89
CA ALA A 241 14.43 2.04 5.26
C ALA A 241 13.63 2.85 4.22
N MET A 242 14.18 3.98 3.78
CA MET A 242 13.56 4.82 2.75
C MET A 242 13.54 4.14 1.38
N ALA A 243 14.62 3.46 1.01
CA ALA A 243 14.71 2.69 -0.23
C ALA A 243 13.67 1.56 -0.30
N CYS A 244 13.28 0.99 0.85
CA CYS A 244 12.19 0.03 0.94
C CYS A 244 10.81 0.69 1.01
N ALA A 245 10.64 1.75 1.80
CA ALA A 245 9.36 2.39 2.02
C ALA A 245 8.78 3.01 0.74
N VAL A 246 9.57 3.78 0.00
CA VAL A 246 9.14 4.50 -1.21
C VAL A 246 8.49 3.57 -2.26
N PRO A 247 9.14 2.48 -2.72
CA PRO A 247 8.52 1.58 -3.70
C PRO A 247 7.29 0.84 -3.15
N LEU A 248 7.26 0.54 -1.85
CA LEU A 248 6.09 -0.10 -1.23
C LEU A 248 4.89 0.84 -1.17
N PHE A 249 5.10 2.12 -0.83
CA PHE A 249 4.05 3.15 -0.91
C PHE A 249 3.55 3.33 -2.34
N ALA A 250 4.46 3.42 -3.32
CA ALA A 250 4.08 3.54 -4.72
C ALA A 250 3.29 2.32 -5.22
N ALA A 251 3.68 1.10 -4.80
CA ALA A 251 2.96 -0.13 -5.14
C ALA A 251 1.58 -0.19 -4.46
N ALA A 252 1.48 0.20 -3.19
CA ALA A 252 0.23 0.27 -2.45
C ALA A 252 -0.75 1.26 -3.10
N TRP A 253 -0.27 2.48 -3.41
CA TRP A 253 -1.05 3.52 -4.08
C TRP A 253 -1.52 3.05 -5.47
N GLY A 254 -0.61 2.49 -6.27
CA GLY A 254 -0.93 2.01 -7.61
C GLY A 254 -1.96 0.88 -7.58
N LEU A 255 -1.83 -0.06 -6.64
CA LEU A 255 -2.79 -1.14 -6.49
C LEU A 255 -4.16 -0.63 -6.00
N ARG A 256 -4.18 0.29 -5.03
CA ARG A 256 -5.42 0.90 -4.53
C ARG A 256 -6.17 1.62 -5.65
N ARG A 257 -5.45 2.36 -6.50
CA ARG A 257 -6.03 3.02 -7.68
C ARG A 257 -6.69 2.02 -8.63
N LEU A 258 -6.02 0.90 -8.90
CA LEU A 258 -6.55 -0.15 -9.78
C LEU A 258 -7.77 -0.86 -9.18
N GLU A 259 -7.75 -1.14 -7.87
CA GLU A 259 -8.87 -1.75 -7.15
C GLU A 259 -10.09 -0.81 -7.11
N ASN A 260 -9.89 0.48 -6.88
CA ASN A 260 -10.96 1.48 -6.94
C ASN A 260 -11.57 1.57 -8.34
N GLU A 261 -10.75 1.57 -9.39
CA GLU A 261 -11.25 1.58 -10.77
C GLU A 261 -12.13 0.35 -11.07
N LEU A 262 -11.76 -0.82 -10.56
CA LEU A 262 -12.58 -2.03 -10.71
C LEU A 262 -13.87 -1.96 -9.89
N ALA A 263 -13.82 -1.39 -8.68
CA ALA A 263 -15.01 -1.16 -7.87
C ALA A 263 -15.99 -0.18 -8.56
N ASP A 264 -15.47 0.90 -9.16
CA ASP A 264 -16.26 1.85 -9.93
C ASP A 264 -16.89 1.19 -11.18
N GLN A 265 -16.14 0.33 -11.87
CA GLN A 265 -16.66 -0.46 -13.00
C GLN A 265 -17.77 -1.43 -12.57
N ASN A 266 -17.63 -2.08 -11.42
CA ASN A 266 -18.69 -2.93 -10.86
C ASN A 266 -19.94 -2.11 -10.52
N ALA A 267 -19.77 -0.94 -9.88
CA ALA A 267 -20.88 -0.06 -9.54
C ALA A 267 -21.58 0.52 -10.78
N ALA A 268 -20.82 0.82 -11.84
CA ALA A 268 -21.36 1.25 -13.12
C ALA A 268 -22.13 0.10 -13.81
N TYR A 269 -21.61 -1.12 -13.77
CA TYR A 269 -22.29 -2.31 -14.32
C TYR A 269 -23.64 -2.58 -13.62
N ILE A 270 -23.68 -2.49 -12.28
CA ILE A 270 -24.94 -2.62 -11.53
C ILE A 270 -25.92 -1.50 -11.93
N ARG A 271 -25.46 -0.26 -12.08
CA ARG A 271 -26.34 0.84 -12.52
C ARG A 271 -26.92 0.61 -13.92
N ASP A 272 -26.09 0.19 -14.88
CA ASP A 272 -26.48 -0.09 -16.26
C ASP A 272 -27.47 -1.27 -16.35
N GLN A 273 -27.29 -2.30 -15.51
CA GLN A 273 -28.17 -3.47 -15.52
C GLN A 273 -29.61 -3.17 -15.06
N PHE A 274 -29.80 -2.17 -14.21
CA PHE A 274 -31.10 -1.82 -13.62
C PHE A 274 -31.68 -0.52 -14.19
N ASP A 275 -31.10 0.06 -15.25
CA ASP A 275 -31.47 1.36 -15.83
C ASP A 275 -31.68 2.47 -14.77
N LEU A 276 -30.92 2.40 -13.67
CA LEU A 276 -31.14 3.26 -12.50
C LEU A 276 -30.92 4.74 -12.82
N GLU A 277 -30.09 5.06 -13.82
CA GLU A 277 -29.87 6.44 -14.26
C GLU A 277 -31.06 7.01 -15.02
N GLU A 278 -31.75 6.21 -15.84
CA GLU A 278 -32.94 6.66 -16.59
C GLU A 278 -34.13 6.86 -15.63
N LEU A 279 -34.30 5.92 -14.69
CA LEU A 279 -35.33 5.99 -13.66
C LEU A 279 -35.05 7.08 -12.61
N ALA A 280 -33.79 7.34 -12.26
CA ALA A 280 -33.42 8.44 -11.36
C ALA A 280 -33.44 9.82 -12.05
N ALA A 281 -33.21 9.89 -13.36
CA ALA A 281 -33.34 11.14 -14.13
C ALA A 281 -34.81 11.56 -14.29
N ALA A 282 -35.73 10.60 -14.37
CA ALA A 282 -37.17 10.87 -14.35
C ALA A 282 -37.66 11.48 -13.02
N ASP A 283 -36.90 11.30 -11.94
CA ASP A 283 -37.31 11.66 -10.56
C ASP A 283 -36.52 12.85 -9.97
N ARG A 284 -35.52 13.40 -10.68
CA ARG A 284 -34.64 14.45 -10.14
C ARG A 284 -34.86 15.82 -10.77
N THR A 285 -35.29 16.77 -9.96
CA THR A 285 -35.19 18.21 -10.27
C THR A 285 -33.72 18.67 -10.19
N PRO A 286 -33.27 19.59 -11.08
CA PRO A 286 -31.86 20.00 -11.21
C PRO A 286 -31.26 20.67 -9.96
N GLU A 287 -32.09 21.19 -9.06
CA GLU A 287 -31.66 21.84 -7.81
C GLU A 287 -31.10 20.85 -6.77
N VAL A 288 -31.65 19.63 -6.72
CA VAL A 288 -31.22 18.59 -5.76
C VAL A 288 -29.83 18.07 -6.10
N LEU A 289 -29.50 17.99 -7.40
CA LEU A 289 -28.20 17.51 -7.89
C LEU A 289 -27.07 18.48 -7.51
N GLN A 290 -27.31 19.80 -7.59
CA GLN A 290 -26.32 20.81 -7.21
C GLN A 290 -26.07 20.86 -5.69
N ALA A 291 -27.11 20.64 -4.89
CA ALA A 291 -27.00 20.61 -3.44
C ALA A 291 -26.18 19.40 -2.94
N GLU A 292 -26.39 18.20 -3.52
CA GLU A 292 -25.62 16.99 -3.20
C GLU A 292 -24.14 17.14 -3.56
N LEU A 293 -23.84 17.68 -4.76
CA LEU A 293 -22.45 17.81 -5.23
C LEU A 293 -21.63 18.71 -4.30
N ARG A 294 -22.15 19.88 -3.95
CA ARG A 294 -21.49 20.81 -3.00
C ARG A 294 -21.28 20.20 -1.63
N LYS A 295 -22.22 19.36 -1.16
CA LYS A 295 -22.15 18.70 0.13
C LYS A 295 -21.07 17.60 0.15
N LEU A 296 -20.90 16.89 -0.97
CA LEU A 296 -19.87 15.86 -1.15
C LEU A 296 -18.45 16.47 -1.15
N THR A 297 -18.24 17.54 -1.92
CA THR A 297 -16.93 18.21 -2.02
C THR A 297 -16.48 18.76 -0.65
N ARG A 298 -17.41 19.35 0.11
CA ARG A 298 -17.12 19.87 1.45
C ARG A 298 -16.80 18.77 2.47
N ARG A 299 -17.42 17.59 2.36
CA ARG A 299 -17.10 16.46 3.24
C ARG A 299 -15.72 15.90 2.95
N MET A 300 -15.40 15.65 1.68
CA MET A 300 -14.09 15.15 1.28
C MET A 300 -12.95 16.09 1.73
N ALA A 301 -13.11 17.40 1.51
CA ALA A 301 -12.10 18.37 1.94
C ALA A 301 -11.91 18.40 3.46
N LYS A 302 -12.99 18.24 4.23
CA LYS A 302 -12.93 18.22 5.70
C LYS A 302 -12.28 16.95 6.25
N GLU A 303 -12.61 15.80 5.66
CA GLU A 303 -12.14 14.49 6.11
C GLU A 303 -10.66 14.27 5.77
N VAL A 304 -10.22 14.66 4.57
CA VAL A 304 -8.79 14.66 4.20
C VAL A 304 -7.98 15.54 5.14
N ARG A 305 -8.50 16.73 5.48
CA ARG A 305 -7.83 17.66 6.40
C ARG A 305 -7.72 17.10 7.82
N SER A 306 -8.79 16.49 8.34
CA SER A 306 -8.77 15.94 9.70
C SER A 306 -7.82 14.76 9.86
N THR A 307 -7.83 13.81 8.92
CA THR A 307 -6.97 12.62 9.00
C THR A 307 -5.49 13.00 8.91
N PHE A 308 -5.18 14.06 8.17
CA PHE A 308 -3.82 14.55 8.02
C PHE A 308 -3.33 15.31 9.25
N ASP A 309 -4.16 16.19 9.82
CA ASP A 309 -3.85 16.90 11.08
C ASP A 309 -3.60 15.90 12.23
N GLU A 310 -4.34 14.80 12.26
CA GLU A 310 -4.21 13.75 13.28
C GLU A 310 -2.92 12.93 13.09
N LEU A 311 -2.57 12.56 11.86
CA LEU A 311 -1.30 11.90 11.53
C LEU A 311 -0.08 12.77 11.86
N LEU A 312 -0.13 14.06 11.54
CA LEU A 312 0.96 14.99 11.84
C LEU A 312 1.17 15.17 13.34
N ARG A 313 0.08 15.34 14.11
CA ARG A 313 0.16 15.44 15.58
C ARG A 313 0.71 14.16 16.19
N SER A 314 0.17 13.01 15.81
CA SER A 314 0.61 11.69 16.30
C SER A 314 2.10 11.44 16.02
N SER A 315 2.58 11.78 14.81
CA SER A 315 3.99 11.65 14.44
C SER A 315 4.90 12.60 15.23
N ALA A 316 4.47 13.86 15.44
CA ALA A 316 5.21 14.84 16.22
C ALA A 316 5.33 14.45 17.71
N ASP A 317 4.24 13.96 18.30
CA ASP A 317 4.21 13.55 19.71
C ASP A 317 5.08 12.31 19.95
N THR A 318 4.95 11.28 19.10
CA THR A 318 5.76 10.05 19.19
C THR A 318 7.25 10.35 19.05
N PHE A 319 7.60 11.27 18.15
CA PHE A 319 8.98 11.70 17.96
C PHE A 319 9.51 12.49 19.17
N ARG A 320 8.70 13.40 19.73
CA ARG A 320 9.04 14.19 20.92
C ARG A 320 9.31 13.29 22.12
N GLU A 321 8.44 12.31 22.37
CA GLU A 321 8.60 11.34 23.46
C GLU A 321 9.85 10.48 23.28
N SER A 322 10.11 9.99 22.07
CA SER A 322 11.32 9.21 21.77
C SER A 322 12.60 10.02 22.00
N LEU A 323 12.59 11.30 21.61
CA LEU A 323 13.75 12.18 21.76
C LEU A 323 13.98 12.57 23.22
N GLN A 324 12.91 12.84 23.99
CA GLN A 324 13.01 13.09 25.43
C GLN A 324 13.53 11.85 26.19
N SER A 325 13.05 10.66 25.84
CA SER A 325 13.52 9.41 26.45
C SER A 325 15.00 9.18 26.15
N ALA A 326 15.42 9.34 24.89
CA ALA A 326 16.82 9.17 24.48
C ALA A 326 17.75 10.19 25.15
N VAL A 327 17.33 11.45 25.28
CA VAL A 327 18.09 12.49 25.99
C VAL A 327 18.18 12.17 27.48
N GLN A 328 17.09 11.77 28.13
CA GLN A 328 17.15 11.42 29.55
C GLN A 328 18.06 10.22 29.82
N GLU A 329 18.01 9.20 28.96
CA GLU A 329 18.79 7.98 29.11
C GLU A 329 20.29 8.22 28.89
N VAL A 330 20.66 8.96 27.84
CA VAL A 330 22.07 9.25 27.52
C VAL A 330 22.72 10.16 28.56
N PHE A 331 21.96 11.11 29.13
CA PHE A 331 22.52 12.11 30.03
C PHE A 331 22.25 11.87 31.52
N ALA A 332 21.55 10.79 31.89
CA ALA A 332 21.38 10.40 33.30
C ALA A 332 22.72 10.27 34.07
N PRO A 333 23.82 9.74 33.52
CA PRO A 333 25.08 9.58 34.25
C PRO A 333 25.97 10.84 34.28
N GLN A 334 25.73 11.84 33.42
CA GLN A 334 26.58 13.04 33.28
C GLN A 334 26.10 14.27 34.06
N ARG A 335 24.99 14.14 34.82
CA ARG A 335 24.35 15.24 35.57
C ARG A 335 25.25 15.93 36.60
N GLU A 336 26.31 15.28 37.08
CA GLU A 336 27.18 15.85 38.12
C GLU A 336 28.34 16.70 37.59
N ARG A 337 28.73 16.59 36.31
CA ARG A 337 29.93 17.30 35.80
C ARG A 337 29.66 18.48 34.87
N ASP A 338 28.63 18.45 34.02
CA ASP A 338 28.36 19.55 33.07
C ASP A 338 26.86 19.68 32.71
N ALA A 339 26.02 19.96 33.71
CA ALA A 339 24.58 20.09 33.54
C ALA A 339 24.15 21.22 32.57
N THR A 340 25.01 22.21 32.32
CA THR A 340 24.79 23.34 31.40
C THR A 340 24.98 22.92 29.94
N MET A 341 26.10 22.28 29.60
CA MET A 341 26.39 21.85 28.22
C MET A 341 25.36 20.83 27.72
N VAL A 342 24.96 19.89 28.58
CA VAL A 342 23.92 18.91 28.27
C VAL A 342 22.57 19.58 27.97
N ARG A 343 22.18 20.57 28.78
CA ARG A 343 20.94 21.32 28.53
C ARG A 343 21.00 22.09 27.22
N GLU A 344 22.16 22.63 26.88
CA GLU A 344 22.34 23.43 25.67
C GLU A 344 22.31 22.59 24.40
N VAL A 345 22.97 21.42 24.40
CA VAL A 345 22.91 20.45 23.28
C VAL A 345 21.51 19.86 23.12
N ALA A 346 20.87 19.46 24.23
CA ALA A 346 19.49 18.96 24.19
C ALA A 346 18.52 20.02 23.67
N ARG A 347 18.72 21.29 24.08
CA ARG A 347 17.93 22.42 23.60
C ARG A 347 18.15 22.67 22.10
N HIS A 348 19.39 22.72 21.64
CA HIS A 348 19.68 22.94 20.21
C HIS A 348 19.15 21.82 19.32
N LEU A 349 19.24 20.56 19.73
CA LEU A 349 18.66 19.43 19.00
C LEU A 349 17.13 19.51 18.98
N THR A 350 16.51 19.82 20.13
CA THR A 350 15.06 20.00 20.22
C THR A 350 14.58 21.15 19.34
N ASP A 351 15.28 22.29 19.36
CA ASP A 351 14.95 23.47 18.58
C ASP A 351 15.13 23.20 17.07
N SER A 352 16.26 22.58 16.68
CA SER A 352 16.54 22.23 15.29
C SER A 352 15.50 21.26 14.71
N VAL A 353 15.10 20.24 15.47
CA VAL A 353 14.09 19.29 14.99
C VAL A 353 12.69 19.89 15.01
N THR A 354 12.35 20.69 16.03
CA THR A 354 11.05 21.41 16.06
C THR A 354 10.93 22.36 14.87
N GLN A 355 12.03 23.05 14.53
CA GLN A 355 12.08 23.91 13.36
C GLN A 355 11.93 23.10 12.06
N SER A 356 12.65 21.99 11.92
CA SER A 356 12.55 21.14 10.73
C SER A 356 11.15 20.52 10.55
N ALA A 357 10.49 20.14 11.65
CA ALA A 357 9.11 19.64 11.64
C ALA A 357 8.11 20.73 11.24
N ARG A 358 8.28 21.97 11.74
CA ARG A 358 7.45 23.11 11.33
C ARG A 358 7.59 23.43 9.84
N THR A 359 8.82 23.54 9.34
CA THR A 359 9.07 23.81 7.92
C THR A 359 8.46 22.73 7.03
N MET A 360 8.54 21.47 7.44
CA MET A 360 7.94 20.35 6.69
C MET A 360 6.41 20.39 6.74
N GLY A 361 5.82 20.74 7.89
CA GLY A 361 4.38 20.98 8.03
C GLY A 361 3.89 22.13 7.14
N GLU A 362 4.61 23.24 7.10
CA GLU A 362 4.31 24.40 6.25
C GLU A 362 4.39 24.05 4.76
N LEU A 363 5.44 23.35 4.32
CA LEU A 363 5.60 22.92 2.92
C LEU A 363 4.47 21.99 2.47
N VAL A 364 4.06 21.05 3.33
CA VAL A 364 2.97 20.12 3.03
C VAL A 364 1.62 20.83 3.04
N GLN A 365 1.38 21.73 4.00
CA GLN A 365 0.18 22.56 4.04
C GLN A 365 0.08 23.42 2.78
N GLN A 366 1.17 24.06 2.35
CA GLN A 366 1.22 24.87 1.14
C GLN A 366 0.95 24.03 -0.11
N HIS A 367 1.54 22.82 -0.20
CA HIS A 367 1.29 21.92 -1.32
C HIS A 367 -0.18 21.46 -1.38
N ASN A 368 -0.78 21.11 -0.25
CA ASN A 368 -2.17 20.65 -0.18
C ASN A 368 -3.18 21.76 -0.46
N THR A 369 -2.90 22.99 0.00
CA THR A 369 -3.77 24.14 -0.28
C THR A 369 -3.80 24.43 -1.77
N ARG A 370 -2.63 24.40 -2.43
CA ARG A 370 -2.54 24.50 -3.90
C ARG A 370 -3.30 23.39 -4.60
N MET A 371 -3.12 22.13 -4.16
CA MET A 371 -3.81 21.00 -4.79
C MET A 371 -5.34 21.08 -4.64
N ALA A 372 -5.84 21.62 -3.52
CA ALA A 372 -7.25 21.85 -3.30
C ALA A 372 -7.79 23.00 -4.16
N GLU A 373 -7.03 24.08 -4.33
CA GLU A 373 -7.34 25.20 -5.23
C GLU A 373 -7.40 24.71 -6.68
N ASP A 374 -6.40 23.95 -7.13
CA ASP A 374 -6.36 23.36 -8.48
C ASP A 374 -7.58 22.46 -8.74
N MET A 375 -7.99 21.63 -7.77
CA MET A 375 -9.19 20.80 -7.89
C MET A 375 -10.50 21.63 -7.95
N ILE A 376 -10.57 22.73 -7.21
CA ILE A 376 -11.74 23.63 -7.25
C ILE A 376 -11.85 24.28 -8.62
N ASP A 377 -10.73 24.71 -9.19
CA ASP A 377 -10.68 25.33 -10.51
C ASP A 377 -11.05 24.33 -11.62
N GLU A 378 -10.54 23.10 -11.58
CA GLU A 378 -10.93 22.05 -12.52
C GLU A 378 -12.43 21.72 -12.45
N LEU A 379 -13.00 21.66 -11.24
CA LEU A 379 -14.44 21.47 -11.06
C LEU A 379 -15.27 22.67 -11.54
N GLY A 380 -14.73 23.89 -11.41
CA GLY A 380 -15.31 25.12 -11.96
C GLY A 380 -15.38 25.07 -13.48
N GLN A 381 -14.29 24.68 -14.14
CA GLN A 381 -14.22 24.51 -15.59
C GLN A 381 -15.17 23.41 -16.08
N LEU A 382 -15.27 22.29 -15.35
CA LEU A 382 -16.21 21.22 -15.66
C LEU A 382 -17.68 21.70 -15.56
N LYS A 383 -18.01 22.50 -14.54
CA LYS A 383 -19.33 23.12 -14.37
C LYS A 383 -19.67 24.02 -15.56
N GLU A 384 -18.74 24.87 -15.97
CA GLU A 384 -18.95 25.80 -17.09
C GLU A 384 -19.12 25.05 -18.41
N ALA A 385 -18.33 23.99 -18.62
CA ALA A 385 -18.48 23.09 -19.77
C ALA A 385 -19.83 22.34 -19.79
N LEU A 386 -20.34 21.93 -18.63
CA LEU A 386 -21.67 21.31 -18.51
C LEU A 386 -22.82 22.29 -18.71
N HIS A 387 -22.66 23.54 -18.26
CA HIS A 387 -23.68 24.59 -18.43
C HIS A 387 -23.78 25.07 -19.89
N ASN A 388 -22.65 25.15 -20.59
CA ASN A 388 -22.59 25.57 -21.99
C ASN A 388 -23.02 24.48 -22.99
N ARG A 389 -23.15 23.22 -22.56
CA ARG A 389 -23.84 22.19 -23.35
C ARG A 389 -25.34 22.33 -23.14
N THR A 390 -26.02 22.96 -24.10
CA THR A 390 -27.48 23.12 -24.07
C THR A 390 -28.18 21.76 -23.96
N PRO A 391 -29.23 21.63 -23.13
CA PRO A 391 -29.96 20.38 -22.94
C PRO A 391 -30.60 19.84 -24.22
N GLU A 392 -30.84 20.67 -25.23
CA GLU A 392 -31.45 20.25 -26.50
C GLU A 392 -30.60 19.27 -27.32
N GLU A 393 -29.27 19.43 -27.37
CA GLU A 393 -28.40 18.49 -28.12
C GLU A 393 -28.34 17.10 -27.49
N VAL A 394 -28.45 17.02 -26.16
CA VAL A 394 -28.46 15.75 -25.43
C VAL A 394 -29.80 15.03 -25.62
N ILE A 395 -30.91 15.76 -25.62
CA ILE A 395 -32.26 15.20 -25.81
C ILE A 395 -32.45 14.66 -27.23
N ILE A 396 -31.96 15.37 -28.26
CA ILE A 396 -32.11 14.95 -29.68
C ILE A 396 -31.31 13.68 -29.98
N ARG A 397 -30.04 13.58 -29.51
CA ARG A 397 -29.23 12.36 -29.70
C ARG A 397 -29.81 11.14 -28.99
N TYR A 398 -30.55 11.33 -27.89
CA TYR A 398 -31.15 10.23 -27.14
C TYR A 398 -32.37 9.63 -27.89
N ARG A 399 -33.19 10.49 -28.51
CA ARG A 399 -34.38 10.07 -29.27
C ARG A 399 -34.01 9.22 -30.49
N ASP A 400 -32.91 9.54 -31.17
CA ASP A 400 -32.44 8.80 -32.33
C ASP A 400 -31.83 7.44 -31.96
N LYS A 401 -31.17 7.34 -30.80
CA LYS A 401 -30.60 6.08 -30.30
C LYS A 401 -31.68 5.08 -29.84
N GLN A 402 -32.77 5.57 -29.24
CA GLN A 402 -33.94 4.77 -28.84
C GLN A 402 -34.66 4.20 -30.07
N LYS A 403 -34.89 5.01 -31.12
CA LYS A 403 -35.45 4.52 -32.40
C LYS A 403 -34.56 3.48 -33.09
N GLY A 404 -33.23 3.59 -32.97
CA GLY A 404 -32.30 2.59 -33.51
C GLY A 404 -32.32 1.25 -32.77
N ARG A 405 -32.44 1.25 -31.43
CA ARG A 405 -32.45 0.02 -30.62
C ARG A 405 -33.78 -0.75 -30.69
N SER A 406 -34.93 -0.08 -30.81
CA SER A 406 -36.22 -0.78 -30.98
C SER A 406 -36.29 -1.53 -32.31
N ASN A 407 -35.79 -0.93 -33.40
CA ASN A 407 -35.70 -1.58 -34.71
C ASN A 407 -34.70 -2.75 -34.74
N GLY A 408 -33.59 -2.65 -34.00
CA GLY A 408 -32.61 -3.75 -33.89
C GLY A 408 -33.16 -4.99 -33.17
N ARG A 409 -33.92 -4.81 -32.07
CA ARG A 409 -34.52 -5.94 -31.34
C ARG A 409 -35.65 -6.64 -32.12
N ALA A 410 -36.44 -5.90 -32.89
CA ALA A 410 -37.45 -6.49 -33.77
C ALA A 410 -36.81 -7.39 -34.85
N LYS A 411 -35.75 -6.90 -35.50
CA LYS A 411 -35.06 -7.63 -36.58
C LYS A 411 -34.31 -8.88 -36.11
N THR A 412 -33.85 -8.90 -34.86
CA THR A 412 -33.16 -10.07 -34.30
C THR A 412 -34.13 -11.18 -33.89
N ARG A 413 -35.41 -10.84 -33.60
CA ARG A 413 -36.48 -11.84 -33.34
C ARG A 413 -37.00 -12.51 -34.61
N GLU A 414 -36.99 -11.82 -35.75
CA GLU A 414 -37.36 -12.45 -37.03
C GLU A 414 -36.31 -13.46 -37.51
N LEU A 415 -35.02 -13.19 -37.27
CA LEU A 415 -33.91 -14.09 -37.66
C LEU A 415 -33.73 -15.30 -36.75
N THR A 416 -34.48 -15.41 -35.64
CA THR A 416 -34.46 -16.59 -34.75
C THR A 416 -35.69 -17.48 -34.92
N HIS A 417 -36.66 -17.08 -35.75
CA HIS A 417 -37.86 -17.85 -36.06
C HIS A 417 -37.95 -18.29 -37.53
N ALA A 418 -36.96 -17.94 -38.35
CA ALA A 418 -36.70 -18.54 -39.67
C ALA A 418 -35.49 -19.47 -39.55
#